data_AF-A0A7V6HIB3-F1
#
_entry.id   AF-A0A7V6HIB3-F1
#
_cell.length_a   1.000
_cell.length_b   1.000
_cell.length_c   1.000
_cell.angle_alpha   90.00
_cell.angle_beta   90.00
_cell.angle_gamma   90.00
#
_symmetry.space_group_name_H-M   'P 1'
#
loop_
_entity.id
_entity.type
_entity.pdbx_description
1 polymer ?
#
loop_
_entity_poly.entity_id
_entity_poly.type
_entity_poly.pdbx_seq_one_letter_code
_entity_poly.pdbx_strand_id
1 'polypeptide(L)'
;MPRAILVTLGARDRLLADGVAMLAAHCNVSADAVMRLDNLAEHALHPDDGVIAACFANETSFVVAASRPRTVRALLTFVGVACDDLDIEWLALPFDREALKREYGVPWYPVIDRTRCSGCGTCHDYCLFSVYAREPRATAAERVRVAAPLNCKTGCPACARICPEAALIFPFCAEAELNGEIEAPQRRSSDALADVLGDDPMRVLAERRAKRKLIDQEKFAQAEEDRIRYSGIL
;
A
#
# COMPACT_ATOMS: atom_id res chain seq x y z
N MET A 1 7.37 -19.55 17.43
CA MET A 1 8.56 -19.74 16.57
C MET A 1 8.74 -18.42 15.86
N PRO A 2 9.84 -17.67 16.00
CA PRO A 2 9.71 -16.23 15.82
C PRO A 2 9.55 -15.87 14.34
N ARG A 3 8.33 -15.47 13.99
CA ARG A 3 8.01 -14.57 12.89
C ARG A 3 7.38 -13.37 13.60
N ALA A 4 8.10 -12.25 13.66
CA ALA A 4 7.60 -11.02 14.25
C ALA A 4 7.54 -9.98 13.13
N ILE A 5 6.53 -9.12 13.08
CA ILE A 5 6.47 -8.01 12.12
C ILE A 5 6.42 -6.71 12.92
N LEU A 6 7.58 -6.19 13.24
CA LEU A 6 7.65 -4.90 13.91
C LEU A 6 7.39 -3.75 12.94
N VAL A 7 6.34 -2.99 13.22
CA VAL A 7 6.00 -1.74 12.53
C VAL A 7 6.76 -0.59 13.18
N THR A 8 7.81 -0.16 12.49
CA THR A 8 8.48 1.10 12.77
C THR A 8 7.66 2.25 12.21
N LEU A 9 7.69 3.36 12.91
CA LEU A 9 7.02 4.57 12.45
C LEU A 9 8.04 5.68 12.16
N GLY A 10 9.28 5.36 11.78
CA GLY A 10 10.24 6.36 11.32
C GLY A 10 9.77 7.12 10.07
N ALA A 11 10.49 8.20 9.71
CA ALA A 11 10.28 8.83 8.41
C ALA A 11 10.44 7.79 7.29
N ARG A 12 9.48 7.76 6.35
CA ARG A 12 9.50 6.90 5.16
C ARG A 12 9.61 5.41 5.45
N ASP A 13 8.90 4.92 6.47
CA ASP A 13 8.85 3.48 6.74
C ASP A 13 10.23 2.87 7.05
N ARG A 14 11.22 3.66 7.50
CA ARG A 14 12.57 3.17 7.81
C ARG A 14 12.72 2.81 9.28
N LEU A 15 13.39 1.68 9.53
CA LEU A 15 13.72 1.26 10.89
C LEU A 15 14.86 2.14 11.43
N LEU A 16 14.63 2.77 12.58
CA LEU A 16 15.68 3.49 13.32
C LEU A 16 16.74 2.48 13.82
N ALA A 17 17.98 2.95 14.04
CA ALA A 17 19.12 2.08 14.36
C ALA A 17 18.94 1.27 15.67
N ASP A 18 18.16 1.80 16.62
CA ASP A 18 17.75 1.13 17.85
C ASP A 18 16.70 0.03 17.63
N GLY A 19 15.90 0.12 16.56
CA GLY A 19 14.84 -0.82 16.25
C GLY A 19 15.33 -2.27 16.09
N VAL A 20 16.46 -2.49 15.41
CA VAL A 20 17.04 -3.83 15.25
C VAL A 20 17.43 -4.44 16.59
N ALA A 21 18.06 -3.64 17.47
CA ALA A 21 18.48 -4.10 18.79
C ALA A 21 17.27 -4.40 19.69
N MET A 22 16.22 -3.58 19.64
CA MET A 22 14.98 -3.82 20.37
C MET A 22 14.29 -5.11 19.94
N LEU A 23 14.31 -5.42 18.63
CA LEU A 23 13.75 -6.65 18.08
C LEU A 23 14.53 -7.89 18.44
N ALA A 24 15.84 -7.81 18.35
CA ALA A 24 16.74 -8.87 18.76
C ALA A 24 16.47 -9.24 20.24
N ALA A 25 16.34 -8.22 21.10
CA ALA A 25 15.97 -8.41 22.50
C ALA A 25 14.57 -9.02 22.68
N HIS A 26 13.55 -8.52 21.97
CA HIS A 26 12.17 -9.02 22.05
C HIS A 26 12.05 -10.49 21.61
N CYS A 27 12.72 -10.86 20.52
CA CYS A 27 12.72 -12.22 19.98
C CYS A 27 13.74 -13.14 20.68
N ASN A 28 14.54 -12.63 21.61
CA ASN A 28 15.64 -13.34 22.27
C ASN A 28 16.66 -13.95 21.27
N VAL A 29 17.08 -13.15 20.28
CA VAL A 29 18.07 -13.51 19.25
C VAL A 29 19.21 -12.46 19.20
N SER A 30 20.30 -12.76 18.49
CA SER A 30 21.33 -11.75 18.20
C SER A 30 20.85 -10.75 17.15
N ALA A 31 21.41 -9.53 17.16
CA ALA A 31 21.08 -8.51 16.16
C ALA A 31 21.39 -8.95 14.71
N ASP A 32 22.44 -9.76 14.53
CA ASP A 32 22.83 -10.29 13.21
C ASP A 32 21.85 -11.33 12.65
N ALA A 33 21.01 -11.94 13.51
CA ALA A 33 19.98 -12.88 13.10
C ALA A 33 18.70 -12.18 12.61
N VAL A 34 18.61 -10.85 12.74
CA VAL A 34 17.44 -10.06 12.35
C VAL A 34 17.56 -9.61 10.90
N MET A 35 16.69 -10.14 10.03
CA MET A 35 16.61 -9.68 8.65
C MET A 35 15.78 -8.39 8.54
N ARG A 36 16.30 -7.37 7.86
CA ARG A 36 15.59 -6.11 7.61
C ARG A 36 15.01 -6.06 6.21
N LEU A 37 13.73 -5.70 6.13
CA LEU A 37 13.03 -5.35 4.90
C LEU A 37 12.51 -3.91 5.01
N ASP A 38 13.38 -2.96 4.64
CA ASP A 38 13.03 -1.53 4.51
C ASP A 38 12.46 -1.25 3.10
N ASN A 39 11.75 -0.14 2.90
CA ASN A 39 11.20 0.27 1.58
C ASN A 39 10.32 -0.82 0.93
N LEU A 40 9.43 -1.43 1.72
CA LEU A 40 8.60 -2.55 1.25
C LEU A 40 7.78 -2.20 0.00
N ALA A 41 7.27 -0.98 -0.10
CA ALA A 41 6.46 -0.55 -1.24
C ALA A 41 7.27 -0.55 -2.55
N GLU A 42 8.54 -0.14 -2.48
CA GLU A 42 9.47 -0.09 -3.61
C GLU A 42 9.80 -1.50 -4.11
N HIS A 43 10.16 -2.41 -3.20
CA HIS A 43 10.39 -3.81 -3.54
C HIS A 43 9.13 -4.47 -4.11
N ALA A 44 7.95 -4.11 -3.59
CA ALA A 44 6.70 -4.64 -4.10
C ALA A 44 6.40 -4.23 -5.55
N LEU A 45 6.90 -3.09 -6.01
CA LEU A 45 6.78 -2.63 -7.40
C LEU A 45 7.72 -3.35 -8.36
N HIS A 46 8.79 -3.94 -7.84
CA HIS A 46 9.81 -4.65 -8.61
C HIS A 46 9.90 -6.11 -8.12
N PRO A 47 8.82 -6.92 -8.27
CA PRO A 47 8.80 -8.28 -7.72
C PRO A 47 9.90 -9.20 -8.26
N ASP A 48 10.47 -8.87 -9.42
CA ASP A 48 11.59 -9.59 -10.04
C ASP A 48 12.94 -9.36 -9.31
N ASP A 49 13.02 -8.41 -8.38
CA ASP A 49 14.23 -8.15 -7.58
C ASP A 49 14.52 -9.27 -6.56
N GLY A 50 13.52 -10.12 -6.28
CA GLY A 50 13.63 -11.27 -5.39
C GLY A 50 13.88 -10.94 -3.92
N VAL A 51 13.95 -9.67 -3.52
CA VAL A 51 14.34 -9.24 -2.16
C VAL A 51 13.30 -9.71 -1.15
N ILE A 52 12.03 -9.46 -1.44
CA ILE A 52 10.93 -9.88 -0.55
C ILE A 52 10.92 -11.41 -0.48
N ALA A 53 10.94 -12.10 -1.62
CA ALA A 53 10.92 -13.57 -1.65
C ALA A 53 12.08 -14.19 -0.83
N ALA A 54 13.28 -13.61 -0.90
CA ALA A 54 14.44 -14.05 -0.13
C ALA A 54 14.25 -13.89 1.38
N CYS A 55 13.60 -12.82 1.85
CA CYS A 55 13.29 -12.63 3.28
C CYS A 55 12.34 -13.68 3.85
N PHE A 56 11.51 -14.31 3.00
CA PHE A 56 10.52 -15.30 3.42
C PHE A 56 10.90 -16.75 3.05
N ALA A 57 12.09 -16.99 2.47
CA ALA A 57 12.49 -18.30 1.96
C ALA A 57 12.92 -19.31 3.05
N ASN A 58 13.27 -18.87 4.26
CA ASN A 58 13.82 -19.71 5.35
C ASN A 58 13.11 -19.46 6.70
N GLU A 59 13.24 -20.39 7.66
CA GLU A 59 12.74 -20.23 9.04
C GLU A 59 13.66 -19.32 9.88
N THR A 60 13.51 -18.00 9.71
CA THR A 60 14.25 -16.97 10.44
C THR A 60 13.34 -15.81 10.86
N SER A 61 13.67 -15.10 11.94
CA SER A 61 12.99 -13.86 12.31
C SER A 61 13.32 -12.74 11.31
N PHE A 62 12.31 -12.00 10.87
CA PHE A 62 12.47 -10.87 9.96
C PHE A 62 11.76 -9.64 10.51
N VAL A 63 12.04 -8.47 9.93
CA VAL A 63 11.48 -7.19 10.35
C VAL A 63 11.08 -6.44 9.10
N VAL A 64 9.83 -5.98 9.07
CA VAL A 64 9.32 -5.15 7.98
C VAL A 64 9.17 -3.73 8.48
N ALA A 65 10.01 -2.84 7.99
CA ALA A 65 9.90 -1.44 8.33
C ALA A 65 8.77 -0.81 7.51
N ALA A 66 7.65 -0.53 8.16
CA ALA A 66 6.46 0.06 7.56
C ALA A 66 5.56 0.66 8.62
N SER A 67 4.93 1.79 8.32
CA SER A 67 4.14 2.59 9.26
C SER A 67 2.71 2.07 9.49
N ARG A 68 2.22 1.10 8.71
CA ARG A 68 0.82 0.65 8.77
C ARG A 68 0.68 -0.86 8.61
N PRO A 69 0.11 -1.57 9.61
CA PRO A 69 -0.11 -3.01 9.55
C PRO A 69 -0.91 -3.47 8.32
N ARG A 70 -1.99 -2.76 7.97
CA ARG A 70 -2.84 -3.13 6.82
C ARG A 70 -2.10 -3.00 5.49
N THR A 71 -1.26 -1.96 5.35
CA THR A 71 -0.41 -1.74 4.18
C THR A 71 0.57 -2.89 3.99
N VAL A 72 1.26 -3.31 5.05
CA VAL A 72 2.25 -4.39 4.99
C VAL A 72 1.62 -5.67 4.48
N ARG A 73 0.50 -6.10 5.08
CA ARG A 73 -0.21 -7.32 4.64
C ARG A 73 -0.61 -7.23 3.19
N ALA A 74 -1.12 -6.07 2.76
CA ALA A 74 -1.58 -5.88 1.39
C ALA A 74 -0.41 -5.88 0.37
N LEU A 75 0.75 -5.29 0.71
CA LEU A 75 1.96 -5.30 -0.13
C LEU A 75 2.59 -6.69 -0.22
N LEU A 76 2.71 -7.40 0.89
CA LEU A 76 3.20 -8.78 0.91
C LEU A 76 2.30 -9.70 0.09
N THR A 77 0.97 -9.57 0.25
CA THR A 77 0.01 -10.30 -0.59
C THR A 77 0.15 -9.93 -2.06
N PHE A 78 0.39 -8.66 -2.37
CA PHE A 78 0.55 -8.18 -3.74
C PHE A 78 1.71 -8.85 -4.48
N VAL A 79 2.83 -9.14 -3.79
CA VAL A 79 3.96 -9.88 -4.35
C VAL A 79 3.88 -11.40 -4.17
N GLY A 80 2.76 -11.92 -3.68
CA GLY A 80 2.52 -13.36 -3.57
C GLY A 80 3.05 -14.01 -2.28
N VAL A 81 3.40 -13.24 -1.26
CA VAL A 81 3.71 -13.78 0.07
C VAL A 81 2.40 -14.06 0.82
N ALA A 82 2.17 -15.32 1.17
CA ALA A 82 1.01 -15.73 1.97
C ALA A 82 1.24 -15.35 3.44
N CYS A 83 0.62 -14.25 3.89
CA CYS A 83 0.77 -13.77 5.26
C CYS A 83 -0.11 -14.50 6.28
N ASP A 84 -1.11 -15.26 5.86
CA ASP A 84 -2.11 -15.84 6.78
C ASP A 84 -1.54 -16.99 7.63
N ASP A 85 -0.49 -17.66 7.15
CA ASP A 85 0.23 -18.73 7.87
C ASP A 85 1.48 -18.22 8.61
N LEU A 86 1.70 -16.90 8.60
CA LEU A 86 2.79 -16.29 9.35
C LEU A 86 2.31 -16.00 10.77
N ASP A 87 3.08 -16.45 11.78
CA ASP A 87 3.00 -15.87 13.12
C ASP A 87 3.42 -14.40 12.97
N ILE A 88 2.54 -13.45 13.31
CA ILE A 88 2.79 -12.01 13.07
C ILE A 88 2.50 -11.26 14.36
N GLU A 89 3.57 -10.75 14.97
CA GLU A 89 3.47 -9.84 16.11
C GLU A 89 3.78 -8.39 15.68
N TRP A 90 2.83 -7.48 15.89
CA TRP A 90 2.99 -6.05 15.62
C TRP A 90 3.50 -5.33 16.85
N LEU A 91 4.74 -4.80 16.81
CA LEU A 91 5.20 -3.88 17.85
C LEU A 91 5.39 -2.48 17.28
N ALA A 92 5.03 -1.48 18.09
CA ALA A 92 5.13 -0.08 17.74
C ALA A 92 6.40 0.52 18.34
N LEU A 93 7.23 1.13 17.52
CA LEU A 93 8.38 1.91 18.00
C LEU A 93 8.00 3.38 18.25
N PRO A 94 8.61 4.04 19.26
CA PRO A 94 8.44 5.47 19.46
C PRO A 94 8.92 6.24 18.22
N PHE A 95 8.09 7.17 17.74
CA PHE A 95 8.39 7.95 16.55
C PHE A 95 7.80 9.37 16.57
N ASP A 96 8.43 10.28 15.83
CA ASP A 96 7.92 11.63 15.60
C ASP A 96 6.84 11.65 14.50
N ARG A 97 5.56 11.60 14.90
CA ARG A 97 4.37 11.77 14.02
C ARG A 97 4.41 13.03 13.19
N GLU A 98 5.06 14.08 13.67
CA GLU A 98 5.14 15.36 12.95
C GLU A 98 6.22 15.34 11.88
N ALA A 99 7.28 14.54 12.00
CA ALA A 99 8.29 14.39 10.95
C ALA A 99 7.70 13.84 9.64
N LEU A 100 6.76 12.88 9.77
CA LEU A 100 6.01 12.30 8.64
C LEU A 100 5.17 13.33 7.86
N LYS A 101 4.79 14.45 8.50
CA LYS A 101 4.07 15.56 7.86
C LYS A 101 5.00 16.57 7.20
N ARG A 102 6.26 16.66 7.63
CA ARG A 102 7.26 17.65 7.15
C ARG A 102 8.00 17.18 5.90
N GLU A 103 8.15 15.88 5.71
CA GLU A 103 8.78 15.30 4.53
C GLU A 103 7.76 15.12 3.39
N TYR A 104 7.57 16.18 2.61
CA TYR A 104 6.82 16.11 1.36
C TYR A 104 7.70 15.54 0.24
N GLY A 105 7.15 14.58 -0.48
CA GLY A 105 7.71 14.06 -1.72
C GLY A 105 7.97 12.58 -1.61
N VAL A 106 6.98 11.75 -1.87
CA VAL A 106 7.18 10.38 -2.34
C VAL A 106 5.97 10.08 -3.22
N PRO A 107 6.17 9.52 -4.42
CA PRO A 107 5.05 9.16 -5.28
C PRO A 107 4.18 8.09 -4.67
N TRP A 108 2.98 8.04 -5.22
CA TRP A 108 1.83 7.69 -4.44
C TRP A 108 1.10 6.51 -5.00
N TYR A 109 1.38 5.33 -4.47
CA TYR A 109 0.83 4.12 -5.03
C TYR A 109 -0.32 3.60 -4.18
N PRO A 110 -1.51 3.39 -4.79
CA PRO A 110 -2.56 2.68 -4.09
C PRO A 110 -2.15 1.22 -3.93
N VAL A 111 -2.47 0.66 -2.78
CA VAL A 111 -2.39 -0.78 -2.53
C VAL A 111 -3.83 -1.29 -2.36
N ILE A 112 -4.13 -2.45 -2.93
CA ILE A 112 -5.44 -3.09 -2.78
C ILE A 112 -5.35 -4.11 -1.67
N ASP A 113 -6.07 -3.88 -0.58
CA ASP A 113 -6.31 -4.87 0.47
C ASP A 113 -7.20 -6.00 -0.07
N ARG A 114 -6.58 -7.14 -0.36
CA ARG A 114 -7.26 -8.30 -0.95
C ARG A 114 -8.19 -9.01 0.02
N THR A 115 -8.03 -8.81 1.33
CA THR A 115 -8.93 -9.40 2.33
C THR A 115 -10.29 -8.70 2.37
N ARG A 116 -10.36 -7.45 1.87
CA ARG A 116 -11.57 -6.64 1.83
C ARG A 116 -12.14 -6.42 0.44
N CYS A 117 -11.30 -6.45 -0.60
CA CYS A 117 -11.71 -6.11 -1.95
C CYS A 117 -12.74 -7.12 -2.52
N SER A 118 -13.96 -6.63 -2.78
CA SER A 118 -15.02 -7.43 -3.41
C SER A 118 -14.90 -7.58 -4.93
N GLY A 119 -13.97 -6.86 -5.58
CA GLY A 119 -13.86 -6.84 -7.03
C GLY A 119 -14.87 -5.94 -7.75
N CYS A 120 -15.61 -5.10 -7.02
CA CYS A 120 -16.67 -4.24 -7.59
C CYS A 120 -16.25 -3.35 -8.77
N GLY A 121 -14.97 -2.99 -8.90
CA GLY A 121 -14.47 -2.22 -10.03
C GLY A 121 -14.62 -0.71 -9.92
N THR A 122 -15.23 -0.19 -8.86
CA THR A 122 -15.42 1.26 -8.63
C THR A 122 -14.13 2.07 -8.78
N CYS A 123 -13.00 1.55 -8.27
CA CYS A 123 -11.70 2.18 -8.38
C CYS A 123 -11.19 2.27 -9.83
N HIS A 124 -11.39 1.21 -10.62
CA HIS A 124 -11.04 1.15 -12.03
C HIS A 124 -11.89 2.13 -12.86
N ASP A 125 -13.18 2.25 -12.56
CA ASP A 125 -14.08 3.10 -13.34
C ASP A 125 -13.92 4.58 -12.98
N TYR A 126 -13.61 4.90 -11.72
CA TYR A 126 -13.39 6.27 -11.27
C TYR A 126 -12.02 6.86 -11.65
N CYS A 127 -10.96 6.03 -11.65
CA CYS A 127 -9.61 6.53 -11.86
C CYS A 127 -9.42 7.07 -13.27
N LEU A 128 -9.19 8.38 -13.38
CA LEU A 128 -8.91 9.04 -14.67
C LEU A 128 -7.49 8.75 -15.19
N PHE A 129 -6.59 8.29 -14.33
CA PHE A 129 -5.19 8.06 -14.65
C PHE A 129 -4.87 6.60 -15.00
N SER A 130 -5.89 5.74 -15.18
CA SER A 130 -5.70 4.35 -15.60
C SER A 130 -4.68 3.55 -14.74
N VAL A 131 -4.67 3.82 -13.43
CA VAL A 131 -3.80 3.13 -12.47
C VAL A 131 -4.18 1.65 -12.35
N TYR A 132 -5.47 1.35 -12.48
CA TYR A 132 -6.03 0.03 -12.25
C TYR A 132 -6.40 -0.67 -13.57
N ALA A 133 -6.36 -2.00 -13.58
CA ALA A 133 -6.89 -2.84 -14.65
C ALA A 133 -7.68 -4.01 -14.05
N ARG A 134 -8.67 -4.54 -14.79
CA ARG A 134 -9.30 -5.82 -14.42
C ARG A 134 -8.31 -6.96 -14.63
N GLU A 135 -8.33 -7.93 -13.74
CA GLU A 135 -7.58 -9.17 -13.89
C GLU A 135 -8.13 -10.00 -15.06
N PRO A 136 -7.28 -10.74 -15.78
CA PRO A 136 -7.75 -11.67 -16.80
C PRO A 136 -8.70 -12.70 -16.17
N ARG A 137 -9.69 -13.17 -16.93
CA ARG A 137 -10.77 -14.12 -16.52
C ARG A 137 -10.33 -15.51 -16.03
N ALA A 138 -9.06 -15.70 -15.66
CA ALA A 138 -8.55 -16.95 -15.11
C ALA A 138 -9.05 -17.23 -13.67
N THR A 139 -9.65 -16.25 -12.99
CA THR A 139 -10.31 -16.44 -11.69
C THR A 139 -11.82 -16.20 -11.78
N ALA A 140 -12.59 -16.91 -10.96
CA ALA A 140 -14.07 -16.87 -10.98
C ALA A 140 -14.68 -15.51 -10.55
N ALA A 141 -13.87 -14.60 -10.01
CA ALA A 141 -14.30 -13.25 -9.60
C ALA A 141 -13.61 -12.19 -10.47
N GLU A 142 -14.35 -11.20 -10.95
CA GLU A 142 -13.76 -10.03 -11.61
C GLU A 142 -12.93 -9.24 -10.59
N ARG A 143 -11.64 -9.53 -10.52
CA ARG A 143 -10.70 -8.82 -9.64
C ARG A 143 -10.12 -7.61 -10.33
N VAL A 144 -9.68 -6.63 -9.54
CA VAL A 144 -8.95 -5.45 -10.03
C VAL A 144 -7.53 -5.52 -9.49
N ARG A 145 -6.55 -5.20 -10.33
CA ARG A 145 -5.14 -5.03 -9.95
C ARG A 145 -4.68 -3.60 -10.17
N VAL A 146 -3.66 -3.20 -9.44
CA VAL A 146 -2.85 -2.00 -9.74
C VAL A 146 -1.95 -2.37 -10.91
N ALA A 147 -2.15 -1.77 -12.07
CA ALA A 147 -1.45 -2.10 -13.32
C ALA A 147 -0.42 -1.05 -13.72
N ALA A 148 -0.68 0.22 -13.38
CA ALA A 148 0.21 1.32 -13.66
C ALA A 148 0.29 2.26 -12.44
N PRO A 149 0.96 1.81 -11.35
CA PRO A 149 1.05 2.56 -10.10
C PRO A 149 1.62 3.97 -10.31
N LEU A 150 2.63 4.10 -11.18
CA LEU A 150 3.26 5.38 -11.56
C LEU A 150 2.30 6.41 -12.15
N ASN A 151 1.15 6.00 -12.66
CA ASN A 151 0.15 6.93 -13.18
C ASN A 151 -0.65 7.64 -12.08
N CYS A 152 -0.53 7.20 -10.82
CA CYS A 152 -1.33 7.76 -9.75
C CYS A 152 -0.89 9.20 -9.44
N LYS A 153 -1.80 10.16 -9.65
CA LYS A 153 -1.53 11.58 -9.38
C LYS A 153 -1.36 11.83 -7.89
N THR A 154 -0.17 12.21 -7.44
CA THR A 154 0.14 12.63 -6.05
C THR A 154 -0.95 13.55 -5.45
N GLY A 155 -1.42 13.26 -4.23
CA GLY A 155 -2.36 14.09 -3.45
C GLY A 155 -3.88 13.98 -3.74
N CYS A 156 -4.33 13.31 -4.80
CA CYS A 156 -5.71 12.75 -5.04
C CYS A 156 -6.09 11.28 -4.54
N PRO A 157 -6.53 11.00 -3.28
CA PRO A 157 -6.85 9.62 -2.84
C PRO A 157 -8.30 9.28 -3.16
N ALA A 158 -8.86 9.96 -4.15
CA ALA A 158 -10.29 10.06 -4.36
C ALA A 158 -10.94 8.71 -4.65
N CYS A 159 -10.23 7.80 -5.31
CA CYS A 159 -10.72 6.44 -5.53
C CYS A 159 -10.88 5.63 -4.22
N ALA A 160 -10.07 5.87 -3.18
CA ALA A 160 -10.28 5.21 -1.89
C ALA A 160 -11.50 5.76 -1.15
N ARG A 161 -11.80 7.06 -1.29
CA ARG A 161 -12.97 7.69 -0.67
C ARG A 161 -14.32 7.22 -1.23
N ILE A 162 -14.32 6.48 -2.34
CA ILE A 162 -15.52 5.90 -2.93
C ILE A 162 -15.48 4.37 -2.99
N CYS A 163 -14.46 3.75 -2.38
CA CYS A 163 -14.42 2.30 -2.32
C CYS A 163 -15.46 1.82 -1.29
N PRO A 164 -16.49 1.05 -1.68
CA PRO A 164 -17.53 0.59 -0.76
C PRO A 164 -16.93 -0.24 0.38
N GLU A 165 -15.94 -1.07 0.07
CA GLU A 165 -15.29 -1.95 1.05
C GLU A 165 -14.17 -1.27 1.84
N ALA A 166 -13.83 -0.01 1.55
CA ALA A 166 -12.62 0.65 2.06
C ALA A 166 -11.35 -0.20 1.86
N ALA A 167 -11.26 -0.91 0.73
CA ALA A 167 -10.17 -1.83 0.41
C ALA A 167 -8.92 -1.14 -0.17
N LEU A 168 -9.04 0.09 -0.67
CA LEU A 168 -7.88 0.83 -1.15
C LEU A 168 -7.12 1.46 0.02
N ILE A 169 -5.81 1.25 0.03
CA ILE A 169 -4.87 1.83 0.97
C ILE A 169 -3.97 2.79 0.22
N PHE A 170 -3.80 3.98 0.78
CA PHE A 170 -2.87 5.01 0.33
C PHE A 170 -1.89 5.28 1.46
N PRO A 171 -0.80 4.50 1.56
CA PRO A 171 0.08 4.51 2.72
C PRO A 171 0.45 5.93 3.12
N PHE A 172 1.04 6.73 2.25
CA PHE A 172 1.48 8.09 2.63
C PHE A 172 0.36 9.16 2.75
N CYS A 173 -0.93 8.76 2.79
CA CYS A 173 -2.01 9.68 3.10
C CYS A 173 -2.00 10.07 4.59
N ALA A 174 -2.30 11.34 4.88
CA ALA A 174 -2.44 11.83 6.25
C ALA A 174 -3.74 11.31 6.92
N GLU A 175 -4.74 10.91 6.13
CA GLU A 175 -6.02 10.39 6.64
C GLU A 175 -5.86 8.94 7.12
N ALA A 176 -6.05 8.69 8.42
CA ALA A 176 -5.96 7.36 9.04
C ALA A 176 -6.90 6.31 8.38
N GLU A 177 -8.08 6.75 7.94
CA GLU A 177 -9.06 5.93 7.23
C GLU A 177 -8.55 5.39 5.88
N LEU A 178 -7.64 6.13 5.23
CA LEU A 178 -7.15 5.82 3.90
C LEU A 178 -5.74 5.25 3.92
N ASN A 179 -4.98 5.47 4.99
CA ASN A 179 -3.56 5.18 5.02
C ASN A 179 -3.20 3.76 5.51
N GLY A 180 -4.17 3.01 6.01
CA GLY A 180 -3.96 1.64 6.50
C GLY A 180 -3.62 1.55 8.00
N GLU A 181 -3.66 2.66 8.74
CA GLU A 181 -3.47 2.71 10.19
C GLU A 181 -4.64 2.03 10.92
N ILE A 182 -5.85 2.21 10.40
CA ILE A 182 -7.05 1.52 10.91
C ILE A 182 -7.12 0.12 10.29
N GLU A 183 -7.17 -0.90 11.14
CA GLU A 183 -7.29 -2.31 10.74
C GLU A 183 -8.65 -2.58 10.09
N ALA A 184 -9.72 -2.06 10.70
CA ALA A 184 -11.09 -2.20 10.23
C ALA A 184 -11.75 -0.83 9.92
N PRO A 185 -11.32 -0.09 8.87
CA PRO A 185 -12.00 1.15 8.48
C PRO A 185 -13.45 0.91 8.10
N GLN A 186 -14.25 1.96 8.20
CA GLN A 186 -15.68 1.90 7.94
C GLN A 186 -15.96 1.62 6.45
N ARG A 187 -16.85 0.66 6.18
CA ARG A 187 -17.40 0.45 4.83
C ARG A 187 -18.34 1.59 4.47
N ARG A 188 -18.38 1.97 3.20
CA ARG A 188 -19.25 3.04 2.71
C ARG A 188 -20.57 2.45 2.24
N SER A 189 -21.68 2.98 2.75
CA SER A 189 -23.02 2.59 2.33
C SER A 189 -23.31 3.08 0.91
N SER A 190 -24.36 2.51 0.30
CA SER A 190 -24.92 2.99 -0.97
C SER A 190 -25.25 4.48 -0.90
N ASP A 191 -25.87 4.91 0.21
CA ASP A 191 -26.36 6.27 0.38
C ASP A 191 -25.20 7.27 0.45
N ALA A 192 -24.15 6.93 1.21
CA ALA A 192 -22.93 7.74 1.28
C ALA A 192 -22.20 7.84 -0.08
N LEU A 193 -22.31 6.81 -0.93
CA LEU A 193 -21.78 6.85 -2.29
C LEU A 193 -22.66 7.71 -3.21
N ALA A 194 -23.98 7.65 -3.06
CA ALA A 194 -24.92 8.47 -3.80
C ALA A 194 -24.76 9.96 -3.47
N ASP A 195 -24.48 10.32 -2.21
CA ASP A 195 -24.19 11.72 -1.83
C ASP A 195 -22.96 12.28 -2.56
N VAL A 196 -21.98 11.44 -2.88
CA VAL A 196 -20.72 11.85 -3.54
C VAL A 196 -20.82 11.78 -5.07
N LEU A 197 -21.56 10.82 -5.61
CA LEU A 197 -21.59 10.50 -7.05
C LEU A 197 -22.94 10.77 -7.72
N GLY A 198 -23.98 11.12 -6.97
CA GLY A 198 -25.37 11.24 -7.40
C GLY A 198 -26.14 9.91 -7.33
N ASP A 199 -27.45 9.97 -7.66
CA ASP A 199 -28.40 8.85 -7.52
C ASP A 199 -28.04 7.58 -8.32
N ASP A 200 -27.24 7.70 -9.38
CA ASP A 200 -26.72 6.58 -10.16
C ASP A 200 -25.18 6.63 -10.26
N PRO A 201 -24.48 6.18 -9.20
CA PRO A 201 -23.02 6.18 -9.16
C PRO A 201 -22.40 5.38 -10.31
N MET A 202 -23.01 4.24 -10.68
CA MET A 202 -22.47 3.34 -11.70
C MET A 202 -22.46 3.97 -13.09
N ARG A 203 -23.52 4.70 -13.45
CA ARG A 203 -23.56 5.47 -14.70
C ARG A 203 -22.52 6.57 -14.72
N VAL A 204 -22.37 7.34 -13.65
CA VAL A 204 -21.37 8.43 -13.56
C VAL A 204 -19.96 7.90 -13.72
N LEU A 205 -19.65 6.76 -13.10
CA LEU A 205 -18.37 6.08 -13.23
C LEU A 205 -18.14 5.58 -14.66
N ALA A 206 -19.15 4.97 -15.29
CA ALA A 206 -19.07 4.52 -16.68
C ALA A 206 -18.82 5.69 -17.65
N GLU A 207 -19.46 6.84 -17.45
CA GLU A 207 -19.23 8.05 -18.25
C GLU A 207 -17.82 8.63 -18.06
N ARG A 208 -17.31 8.66 -16.83
CA ARG A 208 -15.92 9.06 -16.54
C ARG A 208 -14.95 8.15 -17.28
N ARG A 209 -15.23 6.85 -17.32
CA ARG A 209 -14.44 5.88 -18.08
C ARG A 209 -14.46 6.16 -19.58
N ALA A 210 -15.63 6.46 -20.15
CA ALA A 210 -15.75 6.77 -21.58
C ALA A 210 -14.99 8.06 -21.97
N LYS A 211 -14.85 9.00 -21.02
CA LYS A 211 -14.18 10.29 -21.21
C LYS A 211 -12.67 10.25 -20.88
N ARG A 212 -12.08 9.07 -20.61
CA ARG A 212 -10.63 8.95 -20.32
C ARG A 212 -9.81 9.57 -21.47
N LYS A 213 -9.10 10.66 -21.19
CA LYS A 213 -8.01 11.18 -22.03
C LYS A 213 -6.67 10.71 -21.48
N LEU A 214 -5.70 10.53 -22.38
CA LEU A 214 -4.37 10.00 -22.09
C LEU A 214 -3.66 10.77 -20.97
N ILE A 215 -2.78 10.03 -20.28
CA ILE A 215 -1.81 10.58 -19.34
C ILE A 215 -0.86 11.48 -20.11
N ASP A 216 -0.67 12.67 -19.56
CA ASP A 216 0.33 13.62 -20.01
C ASP A 216 1.74 13.04 -19.76
N GLN A 217 2.49 12.78 -20.83
CA GLN A 217 3.80 12.13 -20.77
C GLN A 217 4.82 12.93 -19.94
N GLU A 218 4.73 14.26 -19.95
CA GLU A 218 5.62 15.12 -19.16
C GLU A 218 5.31 14.98 -17.66
N LYS A 219 4.03 14.92 -17.30
CA LYS A 219 3.61 14.68 -15.90
C LYS A 219 4.02 13.30 -15.41
N PHE A 220 4.01 12.30 -16.28
CA PHE A 220 4.49 10.97 -15.97
C PHE A 220 6.00 10.98 -15.70
N ALA A 221 6.79 11.61 -16.58
CA ALA A 221 8.23 11.75 -16.40
C ALA A 221 8.58 12.50 -15.11
N GLN A 222 7.85 13.58 -14.79
CA GLN A 222 8.04 14.31 -13.54
C GLN A 222 7.72 13.46 -12.31
N ALA A 223 6.65 12.66 -12.34
CA ALA A 223 6.31 11.76 -11.24
C ALA A 223 7.38 10.68 -11.02
N GLU A 224 8.02 10.20 -12.09
CA GLU A 224 9.12 9.26 -12.03
C GLU A 224 10.43 9.93 -11.55
N GLU A 225 10.71 11.16 -11.96
CA GLU A 225 11.86 11.92 -11.45
C GLU A 225 11.72 12.23 -9.96
N ASP A 226 10.54 12.68 -9.54
CA ASP A 226 10.20 12.87 -8.13
C ASP A 226 10.33 11.54 -7.38
N ARG A 227 9.95 10.41 -7.97
CA ARG A 227 10.22 9.08 -7.40
C ARG A 227 11.68 8.88 -7.12
N ILE A 228 12.54 9.02 -8.13
CA ILE A 228 13.97 8.75 -8.01
C ILE A 228 14.59 9.69 -6.97
N ARG A 229 14.29 10.99 -7.08
CA ARG A 229 14.81 12.04 -6.21
C ARG A 229 14.40 11.85 -4.75
N TYR A 230 13.18 11.42 -4.50
CA TYR A 230 12.64 11.39 -3.16
C TYR A 230 12.46 9.99 -2.55
N SER A 231 12.53 8.89 -3.31
CA SER A 231 12.58 7.52 -2.76
C SER A 231 13.90 7.21 -2.02
N GLY A 232 14.94 8.01 -2.26
CA GLY A 232 16.25 7.80 -1.65
C GLY A 232 16.99 6.58 -2.21
N ILE A 233 16.64 6.14 -3.42
CA ILE A 233 17.41 5.18 -4.21
C ILE A 233 18.51 5.96 -4.95
N LEU A 234 19.73 5.88 -4.42
CA LEU A 234 20.99 6.00 -5.15
C LEU A 234 21.70 4.65 -5.04
#